data_AF-A0A963KVF1-F1
#
_entry.id   AF-A0A963KVF1-F1
#
_cell.length_a   1.000
_cell.length_b   1.000
_cell.length_c   1.000
_cell.angle_alpha   90.00
_cell.angle_beta   90.00
_cell.angle_gamma   90.00
#
_symmetry.space_group_name_H-M   'P 1'
#
loop_
_entity.id
_entity.type
_entity.pdbx_description
1 polymer ?
#
loop_
_entity_poly.entity_id
_entity_poly.type
_entity_poly.pdbx_seq_one_letter_code
_entity_poly.pdbx_strand_id
1 'polypeptide(L)'
;MTTPVPTSANPISATVPFETDGAHHGFLRLPYSHDASAWGSIMIPLSVIRNGDGPTALLTGANHGDEYEGPIALQRLSRELDPREVNGRVIIVPFMNMPAFLAGRRTSPFDGGNLNRSFPGRPD
;
A
#
# COMPACT_ATOMS: atom_id res chain seq x y z
N MET A 1 -18.64 -16.16 24.65
CA MET A 1 -18.98 -14.90 23.96
C MET A 1 -17.81 -13.95 24.16
N THR A 2 -16.95 -13.80 23.16
CA THR A 2 -15.86 -12.82 23.18
C THR A 2 -16.43 -11.46 22.80
N THR A 3 -16.32 -10.49 23.70
CA THR A 3 -16.64 -9.09 23.44
C THR A 3 -15.80 -8.58 22.25
N PRO A 4 -16.40 -7.88 21.26
CA PRO A 4 -15.61 -7.24 20.22
C PRO A 4 -14.77 -6.15 20.88
N VAL A 5 -13.45 -6.23 20.74
CA VAL A 5 -12.56 -5.11 21.08
C VAL A 5 -12.92 -3.97 20.12
N PRO A 6 -13.14 -2.73 20.60
CA PRO A 6 -13.32 -1.59 19.72
C PRO A 6 -12.05 -1.43 18.88
N THR A 7 -12.12 -1.74 17.59
CA THR A 7 -11.00 -1.49 16.68
C THR A 7 -10.86 0.02 16.54
N SER A 8 -9.78 0.60 17.05
CA SER A 8 -9.43 1.99 16.78
C SER A 8 -9.31 2.19 15.26
N ALA A 9 -9.56 3.40 14.75
CA ALA A 9 -9.40 3.66 13.32
C ALA A 9 -7.94 3.47 12.91
N ASN A 10 -7.69 2.83 11.76
CA ASN A 10 -6.34 2.71 11.23
C ASN A 10 -5.75 4.11 10.98
N PRO A 11 -4.52 4.42 11.43
CA PRO A 11 -3.95 5.77 11.33
C PRO A 11 -3.49 6.15 9.92
N ILE A 12 -3.52 5.21 8.96
CA ILE A 12 -3.10 5.47 7.59
C ILE A 12 -4.08 6.45 6.92
N SER A 13 -3.51 7.43 6.22
CA SER A 13 -4.26 8.34 5.36
C SER A 13 -3.71 8.27 3.94
N ALA A 14 -4.60 8.17 2.95
CA ALA A 14 -4.20 8.23 1.56
C ALA A 14 -4.06 9.68 1.09
N THR A 15 -3.10 9.92 0.19
CA THR A 15 -2.90 11.24 -0.43
C THR A 15 -3.56 11.35 -1.81
N VAL A 16 -4.33 10.34 -2.22
CA VAL A 16 -5.04 10.27 -3.51
C VAL A 16 -6.52 9.96 -3.31
N PRO A 17 -7.40 10.46 -4.18
CA PRO A 17 -8.81 10.06 -4.17
C PRO A 17 -8.98 8.65 -4.76
N PHE A 18 -9.88 7.84 -4.19
CA PHE A 18 -10.20 6.50 -4.70
C PHE A 18 -11.40 6.48 -5.65
N GLU A 19 -12.28 7.46 -5.54
CA GLU A 19 -13.56 7.51 -6.26
C GLU A 19 -13.54 8.47 -7.46
N THR A 20 -12.43 9.16 -7.69
CA THR A 20 -12.29 10.10 -8.82
C THR A 20 -11.71 9.39 -10.03
N ASP A 21 -12.36 9.52 -11.18
CA ASP A 21 -11.84 9.00 -12.46
C ASP A 21 -10.50 9.64 -12.82
N GLY A 22 -9.71 8.94 -13.64
CA GLY A 22 -8.36 9.31 -14.03
C GLY A 22 -7.28 8.45 -13.36
N ALA A 23 -6.02 8.86 -13.54
CA ALA A 23 -4.85 8.26 -12.90
C ALA A 23 -4.36 9.17 -11.78
N HIS A 24 -4.33 8.65 -10.55
CA HIS A 24 -3.90 9.36 -9.36
C HIS A 24 -2.72 8.64 -8.73
N HIS A 25 -1.59 9.34 -8.57
CA HIS A 25 -0.36 8.78 -7.99
C HIS A 25 -0.03 9.50 -6.68
N GLY A 26 0.29 8.74 -5.65
CA GLY A 26 0.63 9.29 -4.34
C GLY A 26 0.99 8.19 -3.36
N PHE A 27 0.49 8.32 -2.12
CA PHE A 27 0.94 7.47 -1.02
C PHE A 27 -0.21 7.05 -0.11
N LEU A 28 -0.04 5.89 0.51
CA LEU A 28 -0.58 5.62 1.84
C LEU A 28 0.44 6.15 2.85
N ARG A 29 0.06 7.18 3.62
CA ARG A 29 0.89 7.77 4.67
C ARG A 29 0.58 7.08 5.99
N LEU A 30 1.53 6.30 6.49
CA LEU A 30 1.50 5.72 7.84
C LEU A 30 2.32 6.60 8.79
N PRO A 31 1.72 7.27 9.78
CA PRO A 31 2.47 7.96 10.82
C PRO A 31 3.43 7.00 11.51
N TYR A 32 4.70 7.39 11.62
CA TYR A 32 5.75 6.57 12.23
C TYR A 32 6.74 7.49 12.95
N SER A 33 6.59 7.57 14.27
CA SER A 33 7.45 8.37 15.15
C SER A 33 8.64 7.53 15.60
N HIS A 34 9.85 8.08 15.50
CA HIS A 34 11.08 7.46 15.99
C HIS A 34 12.14 8.54 16.28
N ASP A 35 13.26 8.17 16.91
CA ASP A 35 14.28 9.12 17.39
C ASP A 35 14.83 10.06 16.31
N ALA A 36 14.93 9.57 15.06
CA ALA A 36 15.41 10.36 13.93
C ALA A 36 14.32 11.23 13.28
N SER A 37 13.04 11.02 13.59
CA SER A 37 11.92 11.81 13.07
C SER A 37 10.69 11.71 13.98
N ALA A 38 10.57 12.65 14.92
CA ALA A 38 9.50 12.67 15.91
C ALA A 38 8.08 12.72 15.29
N TRP A 39 7.93 13.40 14.14
CA TRP A 39 6.68 13.43 13.33
C TRP A 39 6.90 12.80 11.95
N GLY A 40 7.59 11.66 11.91
CA GLY A 40 7.85 10.90 10.69
C GLY A 40 6.62 10.20 10.11
N SER A 41 6.78 9.71 8.88
CA SER A 41 5.82 8.82 8.24
C SER A 41 6.50 7.87 7.28
N ILE A 42 5.98 6.65 7.18
CA ILE A 42 6.29 5.73 6.09
C ILE A 42 5.34 6.07 4.94
N MET A 43 5.92 6.47 3.81
CA MET A 43 5.19 6.86 2.60
C MET A 43 5.17 5.67 1.63
N ILE A 44 4.10 4.87 1.67
CA ILE A 44 3.95 3.67 0.85
C ILE A 44 3.38 4.07 -0.52
N PRO A 45 4.10 3.89 -1.64
CA PRO A 45 3.60 4.30 -2.95
C PRO A 45 2.30 3.62 -3.34
N LEU A 46 1.38 4.41 -3.90
CA LEU A 46 0.05 4.01 -4.30
C LEU A 46 -0.29 4.66 -5.64
N SER A 47 -0.91 3.91 -6.53
CA SER A 47 -1.61 4.46 -7.70
C SER A 47 -3.04 3.96 -7.73
N VAL A 48 -3.98 4.86 -8.03
CA VAL A 48 -5.38 4.52 -8.28
C VAL A 48 -5.72 4.98 -9.69
N ILE A 49 -6.05 4.01 -10.55
CA ILE A 49 -6.51 4.26 -11.91
C ILE A 49 -7.97 3.83 -11.98
N ARG A 50 -8.87 4.78 -12.21
CA ARG A 50 -10.32 4.55 -12.25
C ARG A 50 -10.92 5.16 -13.50
N ASN A 51 -11.88 4.47 -14.11
CA ASN A 51 -12.71 5.03 -15.16
C ASN A 51 -14.02 4.25 -15.26
N GLY A 52 -15.14 4.98 -15.21
CA GLY A 52 -16.49 4.40 -15.32
C GLY A 52 -16.87 3.45 -14.19
N ASP A 53 -17.85 2.59 -14.50
CA ASP A 53 -18.44 1.64 -13.55
C ASP A 53 -17.96 0.22 -13.85
N GLY A 54 -17.39 -0.45 -12.84
CA GLY A 54 -16.82 -1.78 -12.99
C GLY A 54 -16.16 -2.29 -11.70
N PRO A 55 -15.62 -3.52 -11.71
CA PRO A 55 -15.01 -4.10 -10.52
C PRO A 55 -13.73 -3.35 -10.10
N THR A 56 -13.32 -3.57 -8.85
CA THR A 56 -12.03 -3.11 -8.33
C THR A 56 -11.05 -4.27 -8.25
N ALA A 57 -9.85 -4.10 -8.82
CA ALA A 57 -8.70 -4.98 -8.60
C ALA A 57 -7.67 -4.29 -7.69
N LEU A 58 -7.21 -5.00 -6.67
CA LEU A 58 -6.07 -4.59 -5.83
C LEU A 58 -4.85 -5.43 -6.21
N LEU A 59 -3.80 -4.75 -6.67
CA LEU A 59 -2.56 -5.37 -7.11
C LEU A 59 -1.44 -4.97 -6.16
N THR A 60 -0.82 -5.96 -5.50
CA THR A 60 0.25 -5.73 -4.53
C THR A 60 1.54 -6.44 -4.93
N GLY A 61 2.67 -5.77 -4.71
CA GLY A 61 4.01 -6.32 -4.89
C GLY A 61 4.83 -6.16 -3.60
N ALA A 62 5.98 -6.83 -3.53
CA ALA A 62 6.89 -6.81 -2.38
C ALA A 62 6.16 -6.93 -1.03
N ASN A 63 5.36 -7.98 -0.88
CA ASN A 63 4.90 -8.41 0.44
C ASN A 63 6.13 -8.75 1.32
N HIS A 64 7.10 -9.42 0.71
CA HIS A 64 8.47 -9.48 1.18
C HIS A 64 9.35 -8.54 0.34
N GLY A 65 10.32 -7.89 0.97
CA GLY A 65 11.10 -6.84 0.33
C GLY A 65 12.18 -7.30 -0.64
N ASP A 66 12.48 -8.60 -0.67
CA ASP A 66 13.50 -9.25 -1.50
C ASP A 66 12.91 -9.96 -2.74
N GLU A 67 11.64 -9.71 -3.07
CA GLU A 67 10.91 -10.28 -4.22
C GLU A 67 10.57 -9.17 -5.23
N TYR A 68 11.23 -9.14 -6.41
CA TYR A 68 11.32 -7.92 -7.25
C TYR A 68 10.44 -7.92 -8.51
N GLU A 69 10.03 -9.07 -9.02
CA GLU A 69 9.31 -9.20 -10.29
C GLU A 69 7.95 -8.48 -10.22
N GLY A 70 7.21 -8.70 -9.14
CA GLY A 70 5.94 -8.02 -8.87
C GLY A 70 6.11 -6.49 -8.83
N PRO A 71 6.97 -5.94 -7.96
CA PRO A 71 7.26 -4.51 -7.93
C PRO A 71 7.64 -3.90 -9.28
N ILE A 72 8.48 -4.57 -10.08
CA ILE A 72 8.88 -4.08 -11.41
C ILE A 72 7.67 -4.02 -12.35
N ALA A 73 6.89 -5.10 -12.42
CA ALA A 73 5.69 -5.14 -13.26
C ALA A 73 4.65 -4.09 -12.84
N LEU A 74 4.44 -3.92 -11.54
CA LEU A 74 3.45 -2.99 -11.01
C LEU A 74 3.88 -1.52 -11.13
N GLN A 75 5.18 -1.21 -10.98
CA GLN A 75 5.72 0.12 -11.27
C GLN A 75 5.60 0.48 -12.75
N ARG A 76 5.76 -0.50 -13.65
CA ARG A 76 5.54 -0.29 -15.07
C ARG A 76 4.06 -0.04 -15.35
N LEU A 77 3.19 -0.90 -14.82
CA LEU A 77 1.74 -0.78 -14.99
C LEU A 77 1.22 0.57 -14.45
N SER A 78 1.69 1.02 -13.28
CA SER A 78 1.26 2.30 -12.70
C SER A 78 1.61 3.51 -13.57
N ARG A 79 2.67 3.42 -14.38
CA ARG A 79 3.09 4.50 -15.29
C ARG A 79 2.45 4.43 -16.66
N GLU A 80 2.12 3.24 -17.13
CA GLU A 80 1.70 2.99 -18.52
C GLU A 80 0.19 2.79 -18.67
N LEU A 81 -0.53 2.38 -17.63
CA LEU A 81 -1.98 2.12 -17.72
C LEU A 81 -2.75 3.41 -17.95
N ASP A 82 -3.34 3.54 -19.13
CA ASP A 82 -4.23 4.65 -19.46
C ASP A 82 -5.61 4.43 -18.80
N PRO A 83 -6.14 5.40 -18.03
CA PRO A 83 -7.47 5.31 -17.46
C PRO A 83 -8.57 4.94 -18.48
N ARG A 84 -8.40 5.36 -19.74
CA ARG A 84 -9.38 5.09 -20.81
C ARG A 84 -9.46 3.60 -21.19
N GLU A 85 -8.47 2.80 -20.82
CA GLU A 85 -8.46 1.34 -21.01
C GLU A 85 -9.11 0.59 -19.85
N VAL A 86 -9.51 1.29 -18.78
CA VAL A 86 -10.12 0.72 -17.58
C VAL A 86 -11.64 0.91 -17.62
N ASN A 87 -12.37 -0.14 -17.20
CA ASN A 87 -13.79 -0.08 -16.83
C ASN A 87 -13.92 -0.60 -15.40
N GLY A 88 -13.96 0.31 -14.42
CA GLY A 88 -13.83 0.02 -13.00
C GLY A 88 -12.62 0.70 -12.39
N ARG A 89 -11.88 -0.01 -11.53
CA ARG A 89 -10.74 0.55 -10.78
C ARG A 89 -9.60 -0.44 -10.58
N VAL A 90 -8.39 0.05 -10.75
CA VAL A 90 -7.15 -0.66 -10.43
C VAL A 90 -6.41 0.12 -9.34
N ILE A 91 -6.20 -0.51 -8.20
CA ILE A 91 -5.43 0.01 -7.06
C ILE A 91 -4.10 -0.72 -7.05
N ILE A 92 -2.99 0.00 -7.19
CA ILE A 92 -1.65 -0.58 -7.35
C ILE A 92 -0.77 -0.14 -6.18
N VAL A 93 -0.27 -1.11 -5.42
CA VAL A 93 0.69 -0.92 -4.33
C VAL A 93 1.94 -1.75 -4.65
N PRO A 94 2.92 -1.20 -5.38
CA PRO A 94 4.07 -1.96 -5.85
C PRO A 94 4.98 -2.45 -4.72
N PHE A 95 5.02 -1.71 -3.59
CA PHE A 95 5.86 -2.00 -2.44
C PHE A 95 5.04 -2.12 -1.16
N MET A 96 4.31 -3.22 -1.00
CA MET A 96 3.37 -3.41 0.10
C MET A 96 4.04 -3.38 1.48
N ASN A 97 5.22 -3.99 1.61
CA ASN A 97 6.08 -3.88 2.78
C ASN A 97 7.25 -2.93 2.48
N MET A 98 6.95 -1.63 2.40
CA MET A 98 7.93 -0.61 2.00
C MET A 98 9.23 -0.62 2.85
N PRO A 99 9.20 -0.77 4.18
CA PRO A 99 10.42 -0.90 4.98
C PRO A 99 11.28 -2.11 4.60
N ALA A 100 10.66 -3.27 4.37
CA ALA A 100 11.37 -4.47 3.94
C ALA A 100 11.98 -4.29 2.54
N PHE A 101 11.21 -3.70 1.62
CA PHE A 101 11.66 -3.44 0.24
C PHE A 101 12.87 -2.51 0.20
N LEU A 102 12.84 -1.40 0.95
CA LEU A 102 14.00 -0.49 1.06
C LEU A 102 15.24 -1.19 1.64
N ALA A 103 15.04 -2.16 2.52
CA ALA A 103 16.12 -2.92 3.13
C ALA A 103 16.62 -4.09 2.27
N GLY A 104 15.92 -4.44 1.17
CA GLY A 104 16.21 -5.64 0.37
C GLY A 104 16.11 -6.92 1.20
N ARG A 105 15.17 -6.99 2.14
CA ARG A 105 14.99 -8.11 3.09
C ARG A 105 13.61 -8.69 2.99
N ARG A 106 13.49 -9.97 3.34
CA ARG A 106 12.19 -10.63 3.49
C ARG A 106 11.23 -9.93 4.44
N THR A 107 11.73 -9.47 5.59
CA THR A 107 10.93 -8.89 6.67
C THR A 107 11.33 -7.44 6.95
N SER A 108 10.44 -6.70 7.61
CA SER A 108 10.67 -5.31 7.97
C SER A 108 11.86 -5.20 8.95
N PRO A 109 12.80 -4.25 8.74
CA PRO A 109 13.93 -4.04 9.64
C PRO A 109 13.52 -3.37 10.96
N PHE A 110 12.31 -2.80 11.06
CA PHE A 110 11.86 -2.07 12.24
C PHE A 110 11.36 -3.00 13.35
N ASP A 111 10.70 -4.09 12.98
CA ASP A 111 9.98 -4.99 13.89
C ASP A 111 10.23 -6.48 13.60
N GLY A 112 11.03 -6.80 12.57
CA GLY A 112 11.20 -8.17 12.08
C GLY A 112 9.93 -8.74 11.42
N GLY A 113 8.92 -7.92 11.17
CA GLY A 113 7.59 -8.33 10.75
C GLY A 113 7.57 -8.99 9.38
N ASN A 114 7.01 -10.20 9.33
CA ASN A 114 6.59 -10.85 8.09
C ASN A 114 5.14 -10.46 7.79
N LEU A 115 4.94 -9.52 6.85
CA LEU A 115 3.62 -8.99 6.53
C LEU A 115 2.61 -10.09 6.14
N ASN A 116 3.06 -11.13 5.42
CA ASN A 116 2.22 -12.27 5.04
C ASN A 116 1.80 -13.18 6.21
N ARG A 117 2.23 -12.87 7.45
CA ARG A 117 1.83 -13.57 8.68
C ARG A 117 1.20 -12.61 9.70
N SER A 118 1.04 -11.34 9.33
CA SER A 118 0.51 -10.31 10.21
C SER A 118 -0.99 -10.06 10.03
N PHE A 119 -1.65 -10.72 9.08
CA PHE A 119 -3.10 -10.58 8.88
C PHE A 119 -3.90 -11.26 10.01
N PRO A 120 -5.04 -10.68 10.47
CA PRO A 120 -5.69 -9.46 9.97
C PRO A 120 -5.05 -8.15 10.46
N GLY A 121 -4.05 -8.23 11.33
CA GLY A 121 -3.36 -7.10 11.89
C GLY A 121 -4.17 -6.40 12.97
N ARG A 122 -3.66 -5.26 13.43
CA ARG A 122 -4.37 -4.37 14.34
C ARG A 122 -3.89 -2.92 14.14
N PRO A 123 -4.76 -1.93 14.41
CA PRO A 123 -4.44 -0.51 14.32
C PRO A 123 -3.63 0.03 15.51
N ASP A 124 -3.51 -0.73 16.62
CA ASP A 124 -2.88 -0.36 17.90
C ASP A 124 -1.65 -1.21 18.30
#